data_AF-A0A966S6N2-F1
#
_entry.id   AF-A0A966S6N2-F1
#
_cell.length_a   1.000
_cell.length_b   1.000
_cell.length_c   1.000
_cell.angle_alpha   90.00
_cell.angle_beta   90.00
_cell.angle_gamma   90.00
#
_symmetry.space_group_name_H-M   'P 1'
#
loop_
_entity.id
_entity.type
_entity.pdbx_description
1 polymer ?
#
loop_
_entity_poly.entity_id
_entity_poly.type
_entity_poly.pdbx_seq_one_letter_code
_entity_poly.pdbx_strand_id
1 'polypeptide(L)'
;MSRGKAINVKIATAKVIKALENKLDQIKKDKANQKVNEEKFSKAQEKYNKEVAKIALAHISKADELSAHTRYNGEINVSFSIPKGTIELPKEPEKDFESFHDWQYKEMVEEIENAIRILKMTDEEVVSTSTYNAIARYL
;
A
#
# COMPACT_ATOMS: atom_id res chain seq x y z
N MET A 1 -18.51 32.18 -4.87
CA MET A 1 -17.72 31.11 -4.21
C MET A 1 -17.70 31.37 -2.71
N SER A 2 -18.59 30.72 -1.96
CA SER A 2 -18.59 30.77 -0.49
C SER A 2 -17.23 30.31 0.01
N ARG A 3 -16.42 31.23 0.55
CA ARG A 3 -15.23 30.88 1.34
C ARG A 3 -15.74 30.08 2.52
N GLY A 4 -15.67 28.76 2.42
CA GLY A 4 -16.10 27.83 3.47
C GLY A 4 -15.55 28.34 4.79
N LYS A 5 -16.48 28.60 5.73
CA LYS A 5 -16.21 29.13 7.06
C LYS A 5 -14.97 28.43 7.61
N ALA A 6 -13.85 29.13 7.69
CA ALA A 6 -12.59 28.56 8.15
C ALA A 6 -12.87 27.95 9.53
N ILE A 7 -12.86 26.62 9.60
CA ILE A 7 -13.15 25.93 10.85
C ILE A 7 -11.98 26.31 11.76
N ASN A 8 -12.25 27.15 12.76
CA ASN A 8 -11.25 27.57 13.75
C ASN A 8 -11.46 26.71 14.99
N VAL A 9 -10.97 25.47 14.91
CA VAL A 9 -10.96 24.53 16.03
C VAL A 9 -9.64 24.67 16.78
N LYS A 10 -9.71 24.96 18.08
CA LYS A 10 -8.56 24.85 18.97
C LYS A 10 -8.41 23.37 19.33
N ILE A 11 -7.30 22.75 18.91
CA ILE A 11 -7.05 21.32 19.11
C ILE A 11 -5.97 21.19 20.17
N ALA A 12 -6.18 20.33 21.19
CA ALA A 12 -5.19 20.16 22.25
C ALA A 12 -3.86 19.64 21.70
N THR A 13 -2.75 20.33 21.98
CA THR A 13 -1.38 19.94 21.54
C THR A 13 -1.05 18.52 21.96
N ALA A 14 -1.39 18.15 23.20
CA ALA A 14 -1.18 16.79 23.71
C ALA A 14 -1.90 15.69 22.90
N LYS A 15 -3.06 15.96 22.31
CA LYS A 15 -3.78 14.99 21.46
C LYS A 15 -3.09 14.83 20.11
N VAL A 16 -2.60 15.93 19.53
CA VAL A 16 -1.86 15.91 18.26
C VAL A 16 -0.53 15.18 18.41
N ILE A 17 0.22 15.45 19.49
CA ILE A 17 1.47 14.76 19.80
C ILE A 17 1.25 13.25 19.91
N LYS A 18 0.24 12.81 20.69
CA LYS A 18 -0.08 11.39 20.82
C LYS A 18 -0.48 10.75 19.49
N ALA A 19 -1.23 11.47 18.66
CA ALA A 19 -1.65 10.94 17.35
C ALA A 19 -0.47 10.79 16.40
N LEU A 20 0.47 11.75 16.41
CA LEU A 20 1.72 11.68 15.64
C LEU A 20 2.65 10.57 16.14
N GLU A 21 2.82 10.40 17.45
CA GLU A 21 3.59 9.31 18.06
C GLU A 21 3.02 7.94 17.66
N ASN A 22 1.70 7.78 17.75
CA ASN A 22 1.02 6.56 17.33
C ASN A 22 1.23 6.26 15.84
N LYS A 23 1.17 7.28 14.97
CA LYS A 23 1.42 7.09 13.53
C LYS A 23 2.87 6.71 13.26
N LEU A 24 3.81 7.37 13.91
CA LEU A 24 5.23 7.09 13.78
C LEU A 24 5.53 5.63 14.18
N ASP A 25 4.93 5.15 15.26
CA ASP A 25 5.03 3.75 15.66
C ASP A 25 4.39 2.79 14.65
N GLN A 26 3.25 3.18 14.06
CA GLN A 26 2.60 2.41 13.01
C GLN A 26 3.48 2.32 11.76
N ILE A 27 4.00 3.44 11.26
CA ILE A 27 4.89 3.48 10.08
C ILE A 27 6.15 2.64 10.30
N LYS A 28 6.75 2.70 11.51
CA LYS A 28 7.90 1.85 11.89
C LYS A 28 7.55 0.37 11.86
N LYS A 29 6.38 -0.01 12.38
CA LYS A 29 5.88 -1.40 12.35
C LYS A 29 5.58 -1.86 10.93
N ASP A 30 4.91 -1.03 10.13
CA ASP A 30 4.53 -1.36 8.76
C ASP A 30 5.76 -1.57 7.89
N LYS A 31 6.80 -0.73 8.02
CA LYS A 31 8.07 -0.94 7.32
C LYS A 31 8.81 -2.19 7.78
N ALA A 32 8.81 -2.50 9.07
CA ALA A 32 9.42 -3.74 9.57
C ALA A 32 8.69 -4.98 9.02
N ASN A 33 7.36 -4.90 8.92
CA ASN A 33 6.52 -5.97 8.41
C ASN A 33 6.48 -6.04 6.87
N GLN A 34 6.83 -4.95 6.17
CA GLN A 34 6.75 -4.84 4.72
C GLN A 34 7.50 -5.97 4.02
N LYS A 35 8.77 -6.24 4.41
CA LYS A 35 9.55 -7.34 3.82
C LYS A 35 8.88 -8.71 4.01
N VAL A 36 8.35 -8.96 5.20
CA VAL A 36 7.70 -10.24 5.53
C VAL A 36 6.38 -10.39 4.76
N ASN A 37 5.61 -9.30 4.64
CA ASN A 37 4.35 -9.30 3.90
C ASN A 37 4.56 -9.41 2.39
N GLU A 38 5.58 -8.74 1.84
CA GLU A 38 6.02 -8.88 0.45
C GLU A 38 6.46 -10.31 0.13
N GLU A 39 7.25 -10.94 1.00
CA GLU A 39 7.65 -12.33 0.82
C GLU A 39 6.47 -13.31 0.91
N LYS A 40 5.54 -13.10 1.84
CA LYS A 40 4.33 -13.92 1.96
C LYS A 40 3.44 -13.78 0.74
N PHE A 41 3.27 -12.55 0.26
CA PHE A 41 2.49 -12.24 -0.93
C PHE A 41 3.13 -12.81 -2.19
N SER A 42 4.44 -12.64 -2.38
CA SER A 42 5.17 -13.25 -3.50
C SER A 42 5.01 -14.77 -3.51
N LYS A 43 5.15 -15.43 -2.35
CA LYS A 43 4.92 -16.89 -2.23
C LYS A 43 3.47 -17.28 -2.50
N ALA A 44 2.50 -16.47 -2.09
CA ALA A 44 1.08 -16.70 -2.39
C ALA A 44 0.79 -16.54 -3.89
N GLN A 45 1.35 -15.50 -4.53
CA GLN A 45 1.24 -15.26 -5.97
C GLN A 45 1.89 -16.40 -6.77
N GLU A 46 3.07 -16.87 -6.36
CA GLU A 46 3.72 -18.02 -7.01
C GLU A 46 2.88 -19.29 -6.92
N LYS A 47 2.26 -19.56 -5.76
CA LYS A 47 1.36 -20.70 -5.60
C LYS A 47 0.11 -20.55 -6.45
N TYR A 48 -0.50 -19.37 -6.44
CA TYR A 48 -1.65 -19.04 -7.27
C TYR A 48 -1.34 -19.23 -8.75
N ASN A 49 -0.23 -18.66 -9.25
CA ASN A 49 0.21 -18.81 -10.63
C ASN A 49 0.47 -20.27 -11.00
N LYS A 50 1.04 -21.08 -10.09
CA LYS A 50 1.22 -22.53 -10.30
C LYS A 50 -0.10 -23.28 -10.37
N GLU A 51 -1.09 -22.92 -9.54
CA GLU A 51 -2.43 -23.52 -9.58
C GLU A 51 -3.17 -23.13 -10.86
N VAL A 52 -3.15 -21.85 -11.23
CA VAL A 52 -3.70 -21.36 -12.49
C VAL A 52 -3.03 -22.06 -13.68
N ALA A 53 -1.71 -22.20 -13.68
CA ALA A 53 -0.99 -22.90 -14.74
C ALA A 53 -1.39 -24.39 -14.83
N LYS A 54 -1.57 -25.08 -13.70
CA LYS A 54 -2.05 -26.47 -13.68
C LYS A 54 -3.46 -26.60 -14.25
N ILE A 55 -4.36 -25.71 -13.84
CA ILE A 55 -5.73 -25.69 -14.34
C ILE A 55 -5.73 -25.39 -15.85
N ALA A 56 -4.95 -24.40 -16.27
CA ALA A 56 -4.83 -24.02 -17.68
C ALA A 56 -4.26 -25.16 -18.54
N LEU A 57 -3.22 -25.88 -18.07
CA LEU A 57 -2.67 -27.07 -18.73
C LEU A 57 -3.69 -28.21 -18.83
N ALA A 58 -4.51 -28.43 -17.79
CA ALA A 58 -5.54 -29.47 -17.81
C ALA A 58 -6.67 -29.18 -18.81
N HIS A 59 -6.89 -27.90 -19.13
CA HIS A 59 -7.97 -27.44 -20.01
C HIS A 59 -7.49 -26.88 -21.36
N ILE A 60 -6.20 -26.99 -21.68
CA ILE A 60 -5.60 -26.48 -22.93
C ILE A 60 -6.21 -27.13 -24.18
N SER A 61 -6.73 -28.35 -24.07
CA SER A 61 -7.41 -29.05 -25.16
C SER A 61 -8.76 -28.43 -25.55
N LYS A 62 -9.31 -27.56 -24.68
CA LYS A 62 -10.53 -26.78 -24.94
C LYS A 62 -10.22 -25.31 -25.26
N ALA A 63 -8.97 -24.98 -25.54
CA ALA A 63 -8.58 -23.61 -25.85
C ALA A 63 -8.87 -23.27 -27.31
N ASP A 64 -9.44 -22.08 -27.54
CA ASP A 64 -9.86 -21.65 -28.88
C ASP A 64 -8.75 -20.84 -29.60
N GLU A 65 -8.13 -19.89 -28.91
CA GLU A 65 -7.15 -18.95 -29.51
C GLU A 65 -5.74 -19.18 -28.96
N LEU A 66 -5.09 -20.27 -29.38
CA LEU A 66 -3.71 -20.54 -29.00
C LEU A 66 -2.74 -19.72 -29.87
N SER A 67 -2.02 -18.78 -29.27
CA SER A 67 -1.00 -17.97 -29.94
C SER A 67 0.35 -18.10 -29.23
N ALA A 68 1.42 -18.24 -30.01
CA ALA A 68 2.78 -18.29 -29.50
C ALA A 68 3.62 -17.24 -30.23
N HIS A 69 4.35 -16.43 -29.48
CA HIS A 69 5.31 -15.50 -30.06
C HIS A 69 6.64 -15.57 -29.33
N THR A 70 7.73 -15.40 -30.07
CA THR A 70 9.08 -15.25 -29.53
C THR A 70 9.28 -13.80 -29.13
N ARG A 71 9.86 -13.57 -27.95
CA ARG A 71 10.36 -12.26 -27.54
C ARG A 71 11.77 -12.06 -28.09
N TYR A 72 12.19 -10.80 -28.12
CA TYR A 72 13.55 -10.39 -28.55
C TYR A 72 14.67 -10.99 -27.68
N ASN A 73 14.36 -11.45 -26.46
CA ASN A 73 15.28 -12.12 -25.54
C ASN A 73 15.30 -13.66 -25.71
N GLY A 74 14.60 -14.20 -26.70
CA GLY A 74 14.53 -15.65 -26.97
C GLY A 74 13.47 -16.40 -26.15
N GLU A 75 12.74 -15.73 -25.25
CA GLU A 75 11.64 -16.36 -24.52
C GLU A 75 10.42 -16.59 -25.42
N ILE A 76 9.80 -17.76 -25.32
CA ILE A 76 8.57 -18.08 -26.03
C ILE A 76 7.40 -17.84 -25.09
N ASN A 77 6.54 -16.87 -25.43
CA ASN A 77 5.28 -16.66 -24.73
C ASN A 77 4.18 -17.42 -25.47
N VAL A 78 3.47 -18.29 -24.75
CA VAL A 78 2.30 -19.01 -25.24
C VAL A 78 1.09 -18.48 -24.48
N SER A 79 0.11 -17.96 -25.20
CA SER A 79 -1.17 -17.50 -24.64
C SER A 79 -2.31 -18.28 -25.27
N PHE A 80 -3.31 -18.62 -24.46
CA PHE A 80 -4.48 -19.34 -24.94
C PHE A 80 -5.74 -18.91 -24.19
N SER A 81 -6.81 -18.72 -24.93
CA SER A 81 -8.12 -18.35 -24.39
C SER A 81 -8.93 -19.60 -24.09
N ILE A 82 -9.51 -19.69 -22.89
CA ILE A 82 -10.43 -20.76 -22.50
C ILE A 82 -11.86 -20.18 -22.47
N PRO A 83 -12.88 -20.88 -23.02
CA PRO A 83 -14.26 -20.40 -23.01
C PRO A 83 -14.81 -20.14 -21.60
N LYS A 84 -15.57 -19.05 -21.45
CA LYS A 84 -16.20 -18.62 -20.18
C LYS A 84 -17.01 -19.75 -19.54
N GLY A 85 -16.80 -19.99 -18.25
CA GLY A 85 -17.52 -21.00 -17.46
C GLY A 85 -16.90 -22.39 -17.44
N THR A 86 -15.76 -22.60 -18.11
CA THR A 86 -15.06 -23.90 -18.10
C THR A 86 -14.26 -24.12 -16.82
N ILE A 87 -13.82 -23.04 -16.17
CA ILE A 87 -12.97 -23.04 -14.96
C ILE A 87 -13.41 -21.87 -14.07
N GLU A 88 -13.46 -22.12 -12.77
CA GLU A 88 -13.42 -21.08 -11.75
C GLU A 88 -11.96 -20.84 -11.36
N LEU A 89 -11.47 -19.62 -11.59
CA LEU A 89 -10.13 -19.24 -11.15
C LEU A 89 -10.12 -19.16 -9.61
N PRO A 90 -9.03 -19.61 -8.95
CA PRO A 90 -8.89 -19.40 -7.52
C PRO A 90 -8.94 -17.90 -7.19
N LYS A 91 -9.26 -17.55 -5.94
CA LYS A 91 -9.27 -16.13 -5.54
C LYS A 91 -7.84 -15.59 -5.59
N GLU A 92 -7.64 -14.56 -6.41
CA GLU A 92 -6.33 -13.89 -6.53
C GLU A 92 -5.91 -13.37 -5.15
N PRO A 93 -4.64 -13.58 -4.73
CA PRO A 93 -4.15 -12.98 -3.50
C PRO A 93 -4.20 -11.46 -3.64
N GLU A 94 -4.94 -10.79 -2.75
CA GLU A 94 -5.01 -9.33 -2.70
C GLU A 94 -3.80 -8.78 -1.95
N LYS A 95 -3.21 -7.71 -2.47
CA LYS A 95 -2.09 -7.02 -1.83
C LYS A 95 -2.66 -6.08 -0.75
N ASP A 96 -2.97 -6.63 0.41
CA ASP A 96 -3.55 -5.89 1.55
C ASP A 96 -2.52 -5.07 2.36
N PHE A 97 -1.32 -4.80 1.81
CA PHE A 97 -0.30 -4.04 2.52
C PHE A 97 0.26 -2.90 1.66
N GLU A 98 0.42 -1.75 2.31
CA GLU A 98 1.12 -0.61 1.72
C GLU A 98 2.63 -0.88 1.76
N SER A 99 3.27 -0.75 0.59
CA SER A 99 4.72 -0.82 0.46
C SER A 99 5.26 0.60 0.37
N PHE A 100 6.00 1.05 1.37
CA PHE A 100 6.67 2.35 1.34
C PHE A 100 8.03 2.21 0.66
N HIS A 101 8.36 3.15 -0.23
CA HIS A 101 9.74 3.27 -0.68
C HIS A 101 10.63 3.82 0.44
N ASP A 102 11.91 3.46 0.42
CA ASP A 102 12.85 3.84 1.48
C ASP A 102 12.96 5.36 1.70
N TRP A 103 12.87 6.13 0.62
CA TRP A 103 12.91 7.60 0.67
C TRP A 103 11.63 8.17 1.27
N GLN A 104 10.45 7.68 0.86
CA GLN A 104 9.15 8.11 1.40
C GLN A 104 9.06 7.86 2.90
N TYR A 105 9.52 6.69 3.35
CA TYR A 105 9.55 6.37 4.76
C TYR A 105 10.47 7.31 5.55
N LYS A 106 11.67 7.59 5.04
CA LYS A 106 12.63 8.46 5.74
C LYS A 106 12.08 9.88 5.87
N GLU A 107 11.54 10.41 4.77
CA GLU A 107 10.92 11.73 4.72
C GLU A 107 9.74 11.81 5.71
N MET A 108 8.81 10.85 5.67
CA MET A 108 7.67 10.82 6.60
C MET A 108 8.09 10.73 8.07
N VAL A 109 9.08 9.89 8.40
CA VAL A 109 9.56 9.77 9.78
C VAL A 109 10.24 11.05 10.24
N GLU A 110 11.10 11.65 9.41
CA GLU A 110 11.81 12.88 9.74
C GLU A 110 10.85 14.07 9.92
N GLU A 111 9.84 14.19 9.05
CA GLU A 111 8.82 15.24 9.15
C GLU A 111 7.95 15.08 10.41
N ILE A 112 7.53 13.85 10.74
CA ILE A 112 6.74 13.57 11.94
C ILE A 112 7.58 13.81 13.21
N GLU A 113 8.84 13.37 13.26
CA GLU A 113 9.73 13.58 14.40
C GLU A 113 10.01 15.08 14.62
N ASN A 114 10.26 15.83 13.55
CA ASN A 114 10.43 17.29 13.61
C ASN A 114 9.15 17.98 14.08
N ALA A 115 7.97 17.57 13.59
CA ALA A 115 6.69 18.11 14.03
C ALA A 115 6.43 17.84 15.53
N ILE A 116 6.67 16.61 16.01
CA ILE A 116 6.56 16.27 17.43
C ILE A 116 7.52 17.11 18.26
N ARG A 117 8.77 17.29 17.80
CA ARG A 117 9.78 18.08 18.51
C ARG A 117 9.35 19.54 18.67
N ILE A 118 8.86 20.17 17.59
CA ILE A 118 8.36 21.54 17.64
C ILE A 118 7.19 21.63 18.62
N LEU A 119 6.21 20.73 18.52
CA LEU A 119 5.03 20.71 19.40
C LEU A 119 5.37 20.44 20.88
N LYS A 120 6.47 19.73 21.16
CA LYS A 120 6.96 19.50 22.54
C LYS A 120 7.74 20.69 23.11
N MET A 121 8.30 21.54 22.25
CA MET A 121 8.98 22.78 22.66
C MET A 121 8.02 23.95 22.86
N THR A 122 6.80 23.87 22.31
CA THR A 122 5.78 24.90 22.51
C THR A 122 5.06 24.70 23.84
N ASP A 123 4.98 25.76 24.65
CA ASP A 123 4.16 25.79 25.88
C ASP A 123 2.67 26.04 25.59
N GLU A 124 2.25 26.07 24.32
CA GLU A 124 0.86 26.28 23.93
C GLU A 124 0.00 25.02 24.24
N GLU A 125 -1.11 25.20 24.95
CA GLU A 125 -2.04 24.09 25.23
C GLU A 125 -2.88 23.67 24.01
N VAL A 126 -2.98 24.55 22.99
CA VAL A 126 -3.84 24.37 21.82
C VAL A 126 -3.15 24.80 20.53
N VAL A 127 -3.24 23.96 19.50
CA VAL A 127 -2.73 24.25 18.15
C VAL A 127 -3.81 24.92 17.29
N SER A 128 -3.37 25.86 16.45
CA SER A 128 -4.21 26.48 15.42
C SER A 128 -4.61 25.48 14.32
N THR A 129 -5.72 25.75 13.62
CA THR A 129 -6.13 24.88 12.50
C THR A 129 -5.21 24.91 11.31
N SER A 130 -4.44 25.99 11.09
CA SER A 130 -3.37 26.01 10.10
C SER A 130 -2.25 25.04 10.45
N THR A 131 -1.85 24.98 11.72
CA THR A 131 -0.82 24.05 12.19
C THR A 131 -1.33 22.61 12.13
N TYR A 132 -2.59 22.38 12.50
CA TYR A 132 -3.21 21.06 12.36
C TYR A 132 -3.31 20.62 10.90
N ASN A 133 -3.72 21.48 9.98
CA ASN A 133 -3.83 21.12 8.55
C ASN A 133 -2.48 20.75 7.91
N ALA A 134 -1.39 21.36 8.37
CA ALA A 134 -0.04 20.98 7.94
C ALA A 134 0.32 19.55 8.40
N ILE A 135 -0.14 19.18 9.60
CA ILE A 135 0.17 17.90 10.24
C ILE A 135 -0.83 16.80 9.87
N ALA A 136 -2.06 17.16 9.49
CA ALA A 136 -3.14 16.23 9.15
C ALA A 136 -2.81 15.32 7.96
N ARG A 137 -1.84 15.68 7.12
CA ARG A 137 -1.33 14.83 6.05
C ARG A 137 -0.63 13.56 6.58
N TYR A 138 -0.17 13.60 7.82
CA TYR A 138 0.51 12.49 8.47
C TYR A 138 -0.39 11.70 9.43
N LEU A 139 -1.63 12.15 9.67
CA LEU A 139 -2.59 11.45 10.52
C LEU A 139 -3.44 10.51 9.66
#